data_AF-A0A7C3LJS9-F1
#
_entry.id   AF-A0A7C3LJS9-F1
#
_cell.length_a   1.000
_cell.length_b   1.000
_cell.length_c   1.000
_cell.angle_alpha   90.00
_cell.angle_beta   90.00
_cell.angle_gamma   90.00
#
_symmetry.space_group_name_H-M   'P 1'
#
loop_
_entity.id
_entity.type
_entity.pdbx_description
1 polymer ?
#
loop_
_entity_poly.entity_id
_entity_poly.type
_entity_poly.pdbx_seq_one_letter_code
_entity_poly.pdbx_strand_id
1 'polypeptide(L)'
;MGERTEEAGARELYHQGTDHQSATREIPLGPWTSYSLLNDPKHMCFVLSRYKFCAKMLQGKKTVMEVGSGDGFGLPIIAQAVEKVYAVDWDKALLDGIGRRLSHLRNLTCIPIDLNVESPPIVVDAVYMVDVLEHIEPAREELFLKNILRCLKPDGILINGTPNLTAAAHASPQSQVQHIN
;
A
#
# COMPACT_ATOMS: atom_id res chain seq x y z
N MET A 1 -42.18 33.91 20.48
CA MET A 1 -41.99 32.50 20.90
C MET A 1 -41.80 31.68 19.64
N GLY A 2 -40.55 31.40 19.26
CA GLY A 2 -40.24 30.50 18.15
C GLY A 2 -40.20 29.08 18.67
N GLU A 3 -40.94 28.20 18.02
CA GLU A 3 -41.08 26.78 18.34
C GLU A 3 -39.72 26.09 18.33
N ARG A 4 -39.43 25.30 19.38
CA ARG A 4 -38.30 24.39 19.41
C ARG A 4 -38.63 23.26 18.44
N THR A 5 -37.91 23.17 17.33
CA THR A 5 -37.83 21.94 16.54
C THR A 5 -37.43 20.80 17.48
N GLU A 6 -38.21 19.72 17.53
CA GLU A 6 -37.85 18.50 18.26
C GLU A 6 -36.44 18.10 17.83
N GLU A 7 -35.48 18.14 18.77
CA GLU A 7 -34.12 17.67 18.52
C GLU A 7 -34.20 16.18 18.20
N ALA A 8 -33.85 15.81 16.96
CA ALA A 8 -33.79 14.42 16.53
C ALA A 8 -32.98 13.61 17.57
N GLY A 9 -33.57 12.52 18.04
CA GLY A 9 -32.94 11.69 19.08
C GLY A 9 -31.61 11.11 18.58
N ALA A 10 -30.66 10.86 19.48
CA ALA A 10 -29.32 10.34 19.14
C ALA A 10 -29.35 9.12 18.21
N ARG A 11 -30.37 8.26 18.31
CA ARG A 11 -30.57 7.10 17.42
C ARG A 11 -30.87 7.51 15.98
N GLU A 12 -31.70 8.52 15.78
CA GLU A 12 -32.06 8.99 14.45
C GLU A 12 -30.86 9.68 13.77
N LEU A 13 -30.14 10.52 14.52
CA LEU A 13 -28.90 11.15 14.04
C LEU A 13 -27.81 10.10 13.74
N TYR A 14 -27.72 9.02 14.52
CA TYR A 14 -26.81 7.92 14.21
C TYR A 14 -27.15 7.27 12.87
N HIS A 15 -28.41 6.88 12.64
CA HIS A 15 -28.83 6.28 11.37
C HIS A 15 -28.57 7.24 10.20
N GLN A 16 -29.05 8.48 10.29
CA GLN A 16 -28.79 9.52 9.27
C GLN A 16 -27.29 9.69 8.99
N GLY A 17 -26.46 9.65 10.04
CA GLY A 17 -25.01 9.77 9.95
C GLY A 17 -24.30 8.54 9.39
N THR A 18 -24.90 7.34 9.46
CA THR A 18 -24.25 6.08 9.04
C THR A 18 -24.86 5.41 7.81
N ASP A 19 -26.01 5.87 7.33
CA ASP A 19 -26.73 5.24 6.19
C ASP A 19 -25.83 5.07 4.95
N HIS A 20 -24.96 6.04 4.69
CA HIS A 20 -24.00 5.96 3.58
C HIS A 20 -22.94 4.86 3.80
N GLN A 21 -22.53 4.61 5.04
CA GLN A 21 -21.61 3.52 5.39
C GLN A 21 -22.32 2.17 5.24
N SER A 22 -23.57 2.06 5.70
CA SER A 22 -24.38 0.85 5.54
C SER A 22 -24.73 0.54 4.09
N ALA A 23 -24.85 1.56 3.23
CA ALA A 23 -25.05 1.40 1.79
C ALA A 23 -23.75 1.06 1.04
N THR A 24 -22.59 1.18 1.68
CA THR A 24 -21.29 0.91 1.05
C THR A 24 -21.09 -0.59 0.91
N ARG A 25 -20.80 -1.04 -0.31
CA ARG A 25 -20.48 -2.44 -0.57
C ARG A 25 -19.21 -2.85 0.18
N GLU A 26 -19.27 -3.98 0.87
CA GLU A 26 -18.10 -4.61 1.47
C GLU A 26 -17.07 -5.05 0.42
N ILE A 27 -15.80 -4.85 0.72
CA ILE A 27 -14.68 -5.26 -0.14
C ILE A 27 -13.92 -6.39 0.56
N PRO A 28 -13.74 -7.55 -0.08
CA PRO A 28 -12.97 -8.64 0.51
C PRO A 28 -11.49 -8.24 0.60
N LEU A 29 -10.77 -8.77 1.59
CA LEU A 29 -9.33 -8.58 1.73
C LEU A 29 -8.55 -9.50 0.77
N GLY A 30 -7.32 -9.12 0.45
CA GLY A 30 -6.38 -10.00 -0.25
C GLY A 30 -5.89 -11.15 0.64
N PRO A 31 -5.23 -12.16 0.09
CA PRO A 31 -4.85 -13.36 0.84
C PRO A 31 -3.90 -13.05 2.01
N TRP A 32 -2.92 -12.16 1.84
CA TRP A 32 -1.91 -11.84 2.87
C TRP A 32 -2.53 -11.01 3.99
N THR A 33 -3.34 -10.04 3.62
CA THR A 33 -4.07 -9.19 4.58
C THR A 33 -5.13 -10.00 5.32
N SER A 34 -5.84 -10.91 4.63
CA SER A 34 -6.79 -11.83 5.28
C SER A 34 -6.08 -12.71 6.30
N TYR A 35 -4.92 -13.27 5.94
CA TYR A 35 -4.11 -14.07 6.86
C TYR A 35 -3.68 -13.24 8.07
N SER A 36 -3.16 -12.02 7.85
CA SER A 36 -2.75 -11.13 8.93
C SER A 36 -3.92 -10.80 9.85
N LEU A 37 -5.09 -10.45 9.31
CA LEU A 37 -6.27 -10.14 10.13
C LEU A 37 -6.68 -11.32 11.03
N LEU A 38 -6.62 -12.55 10.49
CA LEU A 38 -7.03 -13.76 11.21
C LEU A 38 -6.00 -14.23 12.26
N ASN A 39 -4.71 -14.00 12.02
CA ASN A 39 -3.64 -14.61 12.82
C ASN A 39 -2.84 -13.60 13.64
N ASP A 40 -2.70 -12.36 13.17
CA ASP A 40 -2.05 -11.26 13.90
C ASP A 40 -2.63 -9.90 13.48
N PRO A 41 -3.84 -9.53 13.94
CA PRO A 41 -4.48 -8.28 13.55
C PRO A 41 -3.69 -7.03 13.99
N LYS A 42 -2.80 -7.15 14.99
CA LYS A 42 -1.91 -6.04 15.39
C LYS A 42 -0.91 -5.71 14.28
N HIS A 43 -0.50 -6.69 13.47
CA HIS A 43 0.35 -6.48 12.31
C HIS A 43 -0.23 -5.43 11.37
N MET A 44 -1.55 -5.42 11.18
CA MET A 44 -2.23 -4.47 10.29
C MET A 44 -2.04 -3.01 10.73
N CYS A 45 -1.93 -2.75 12.03
CA CYS A 45 -1.67 -1.40 12.54
C CYS A 45 -0.29 -0.88 12.10
N PHE A 46 0.72 -1.75 12.05
CA PHE A 46 2.05 -1.38 11.58
C PHE A 46 2.06 -1.13 10.08
N VAL A 47 1.43 -2.02 9.29
CA VAL A 47 1.27 -1.87 7.84
C VAL A 47 0.63 -0.52 7.52
N LEU A 48 -0.54 -0.22 8.10
CA LEU A 48 -1.25 1.04 7.86
C LEU A 48 -0.45 2.27 8.32
N SER A 49 0.35 2.15 9.38
CA SER A 49 1.22 3.24 9.84
C SER A 49 2.32 3.57 8.83
N ARG A 50 2.90 2.56 8.18
CA ARG A 50 3.91 2.74 7.13
C ARG A 50 3.32 3.38 5.87
N TYR A 51 2.13 2.94 5.44
CA TYR A 51 1.41 3.58 4.34
C TYR A 51 0.99 5.02 4.66
N LYS A 52 0.54 5.30 5.88
CA LYS A 52 0.27 6.66 6.35
C LYS A 52 1.52 7.54 6.27
N PHE A 53 2.69 7.03 6.68
CA PHE A 53 3.96 7.76 6.55
C PHE A 53 4.26 8.06 5.08
N CYS A 54 4.22 7.06 4.21
CA CYS A 54 4.47 7.25 2.78
C CYS A 54 3.51 8.27 2.17
N ALA A 55 2.20 8.16 2.43
CA ALA A 55 1.20 9.10 1.92
C ALA A 55 1.44 10.56 2.35
N LYS A 56 1.99 10.78 3.56
CA LYS A 56 2.39 12.11 4.02
C LYS A 56 3.61 12.64 3.27
N MET A 57 4.62 11.80 3.06
CA MET A 57 5.85 12.17 2.36
C MET A 57 5.62 12.39 0.86
N LEU A 58 4.60 11.74 0.29
CA LEU A 58 4.24 11.81 -1.13
C LEU A 58 3.28 12.96 -1.46
N GLN A 59 2.87 13.78 -0.49
CA GLN A 59 2.02 14.95 -0.74
C GLN A 59 2.63 15.88 -1.80
N GLY A 60 1.82 16.26 -2.79
CA GLY A 60 2.25 17.09 -3.92
C GLY A 60 2.98 16.35 -5.04
N LYS A 61 3.20 15.04 -4.93
CA LYS A 61 3.68 14.20 -6.04
C LYS A 61 2.49 13.79 -6.92
N LYS A 62 2.67 13.75 -8.24
CA LYS A 62 1.59 13.41 -9.18
C LYS A 62 1.55 11.92 -9.43
N THR A 63 2.69 11.36 -9.83
CA THR A 63 2.79 9.97 -10.25
C THR A 63 3.75 9.23 -9.33
N VAL A 64 3.30 8.12 -8.75
CA VAL A 64 4.07 7.31 -7.80
C VAL A 64 4.08 5.85 -8.24
N MET A 65 5.18 5.14 -7.97
CA MET A 65 5.27 3.69 -8.10
C MET A 65 5.46 3.04 -6.74
N GLU A 66 4.63 2.06 -6.42
CA GLU A 66 4.87 1.10 -5.34
C GLU A 66 5.62 -0.10 -5.90
N VAL A 67 6.74 -0.45 -5.27
CA VAL A 67 7.47 -1.69 -5.56
C VAL A 67 7.09 -2.73 -4.52
N GLY A 68 6.74 -3.94 -4.97
CA GLY A 68 6.30 -5.03 -4.09
C GLY A 68 4.93 -4.76 -3.48
N SER A 69 3.94 -4.42 -4.31
CA SER A 69 2.60 -4.02 -3.83
C SER A 69 1.83 -5.11 -3.09
N GLY A 70 2.28 -6.38 -3.18
CA GLY A 70 1.65 -7.49 -2.51
C GLY A 70 0.18 -7.60 -2.90
N ASP A 71 -0.71 -7.81 -1.93
CA ASP A 71 -2.15 -7.87 -2.18
C ASP A 71 -2.86 -6.50 -2.22
N GLY A 72 -2.10 -5.40 -2.12
CA GLY A 72 -2.51 -4.02 -2.38
C GLY A 72 -3.30 -3.35 -1.26
N PHE A 73 -3.29 -3.88 -0.03
CA PHE A 73 -4.12 -3.36 1.06
C PHE A 73 -3.90 -1.87 1.37
N GLY A 74 -2.67 -1.35 1.25
CA GLY A 74 -2.36 0.05 1.51
C GLY A 74 -2.54 1.00 0.32
N LEU A 75 -2.75 0.47 -0.90
CA LEU A 75 -2.91 1.28 -2.11
C LEU A 75 -4.00 2.35 -2.03
N PRO A 76 -5.18 2.13 -1.40
CA PRO A 76 -6.19 3.19 -1.27
C PRO A 76 -5.69 4.44 -0.54
N ILE A 77 -4.80 4.28 0.46
CA ILE A 77 -4.23 5.40 1.22
C ILE A 77 -3.34 6.26 0.31
N ILE A 78 -2.55 5.60 -0.54
CA ILE A 78 -1.62 6.27 -1.45
C ILE A 78 -2.37 6.89 -2.63
N ALA A 79 -3.34 6.17 -3.18
CA ALA A 79 -4.20 6.64 -4.26
C ALA A 79 -5.00 7.90 -3.89
N GLN A 80 -5.29 8.13 -2.61
CA GLN A 80 -5.90 9.37 -2.13
C GLN A 80 -4.91 10.55 -2.07
N ALA A 81 -3.60 10.29 -2.00
CA ALA A 81 -2.58 11.31 -1.82
C ALA A 81 -1.99 11.83 -3.15
N VAL A 82 -2.17 11.11 -4.26
CA VAL A 82 -1.49 11.39 -5.55
C VAL A 82 -2.41 11.22 -6.76
N GLU A 83 -2.03 11.80 -7.90
CA GLU A 83 -2.82 11.76 -9.14
C GLU A 83 -2.80 10.39 -9.82
N LYS A 84 -1.71 9.61 -9.71
CA LYS A 84 -1.57 8.27 -10.30
C LYS A 84 -0.64 7.37 -9.49
N VAL A 85 -1.05 6.11 -9.30
CA VAL A 85 -0.25 5.06 -8.64
C VAL A 85 -0.02 3.91 -9.61
N TYR A 86 1.25 3.51 -9.75
CA TYR A 86 1.65 2.25 -10.37
C TYR A 86 1.97 1.23 -9.29
N ALA A 87 1.21 0.14 -9.22
CA ALA A 87 1.50 -0.99 -8.34
C ALA A 87 2.33 -2.01 -9.11
N VAL A 88 3.57 -2.24 -8.69
CA VAL A 88 4.51 -3.16 -9.33
C VAL A 88 4.71 -4.37 -8.43
N ASP A 89 4.59 -5.56 -9.01
CA ASP A 89 4.89 -6.83 -8.37
C ASP A 89 5.23 -7.87 -9.45
N TRP A 90 6.05 -8.87 -9.15
CA TRP A 90 6.26 -9.98 -10.09
C TRP A 90 5.12 -11.00 -10.02
N ASP A 91 4.36 -11.04 -8.92
CA ASP A 91 3.29 -12.00 -8.73
C ASP A 91 2.00 -11.50 -9.39
N LYS A 92 1.75 -12.01 -10.60
CA LYS A 92 0.55 -11.70 -11.36
C LYS A 92 -0.74 -12.05 -10.61
N ALA A 93 -0.77 -13.10 -9.79
CA ALA A 93 -1.97 -13.50 -9.07
C ALA A 93 -2.36 -12.46 -8.01
N LEU A 94 -1.37 -11.84 -7.36
CA LEU A 94 -1.59 -10.73 -6.43
C LEU A 94 -2.15 -9.50 -7.15
N LEU A 95 -1.53 -9.12 -8.28
CA LEU A 95 -1.98 -7.99 -9.10
C LEU A 95 -3.38 -8.19 -9.69
N ASP A 96 -3.70 -9.39 -10.19
CA ASP A 96 -5.05 -9.74 -10.66
C ASP A 96 -6.07 -9.63 -9.51
N GLY A 97 -5.65 -9.97 -8.29
CA GLY A 97 -6.43 -9.76 -7.07
C GLY A 97 -6.71 -8.28 -6.79
N ILE A 98 -5.68 -7.44 -6.91
CA ILE A 98 -5.80 -5.98 -6.75
C ILE A 98 -6.79 -5.42 -7.77
N GLY A 99 -6.65 -5.76 -9.05
CA GLY A 99 -7.54 -5.29 -10.11
C GLY A 99 -9.01 -5.63 -9.86
N ARG A 100 -9.30 -6.78 -9.25
CA ARG A 100 -10.66 -7.16 -8.86
C ARG A 100 -11.17 -6.38 -7.63
N ARG A 101 -10.39 -6.34 -6.55
CA ARG A 101 -10.81 -5.75 -5.25
C ARG A 101 -10.85 -4.23 -5.27
N LEU A 102 -9.88 -3.61 -5.94
CA LEU A 102 -9.66 -2.17 -5.97
C LEU A 102 -10.04 -1.53 -7.31
N SER A 103 -10.96 -2.16 -8.06
CA SER A 103 -11.47 -1.65 -9.34
C SER A 103 -12.11 -0.25 -9.29
N HIS A 104 -12.46 0.22 -8.08
CA HIS A 104 -12.96 1.57 -7.83
C HIS A 104 -11.84 2.63 -7.86
N LEU A 105 -10.58 2.27 -7.68
CA LEU A 105 -9.44 3.18 -7.76
C LEU A 105 -9.10 3.49 -9.23
N ARG A 106 -9.63 4.61 -9.73
CA ARG A 106 -9.51 5.01 -11.15
C ARG A 106 -8.09 5.45 -11.53
N ASN A 107 -7.27 5.79 -10.55
CA ASN A 107 -5.89 6.24 -10.71
C ASN A 107 -4.84 5.16 -10.42
N LEU A 108 -5.24 3.90 -10.30
CA LEU A 108 -4.35 2.77 -10.07
C LEU A 108 -4.05 2.03 -11.39
N THR A 109 -2.79 1.65 -11.60
CA THR A 109 -2.38 0.75 -12.69
C THR A 109 -1.46 -0.32 -12.13
N CYS A 110 -1.79 -1.59 -12.33
CA CYS A 110 -0.92 -2.72 -11.95
C CYS A 110 0.02 -3.08 -13.10
N ILE A 111 1.29 -3.33 -12.79
CA ILE A 111 2.32 -3.70 -13.77
C ILE A 111 3.01 -4.99 -13.28
N PRO A 112 2.77 -6.15 -13.93
CA PRO A 112 3.49 -7.38 -13.63
C PRO A 112 4.90 -7.30 -14.20
N ILE A 113 5.91 -7.13 -13.34
CA ILE A 113 7.30 -7.07 -13.78
C ILE A 113 8.26 -7.47 -12.65
N ASP A 114 9.35 -8.14 -13.02
CA ASP A 114 10.44 -8.46 -12.10
C ASP A 114 11.55 -7.41 -12.21
N LEU A 115 11.63 -6.55 -11.19
CA LEU A 115 12.65 -5.51 -11.09
C LEU A 115 14.08 -6.05 -10.88
N ASN A 116 14.24 -7.35 -10.58
CA ASN A 116 15.57 -8.00 -10.61
C ASN A 116 16.10 -8.20 -12.04
N VAL A 117 15.23 -8.07 -13.04
CA VAL A 117 15.55 -8.31 -14.45
C VAL A 117 15.50 -7.02 -15.24
N GLU A 118 14.41 -6.27 -15.15
CA GLU A 118 14.16 -5.11 -16.01
C GLU A 118 13.35 -4.01 -15.32
N SER A 119 13.40 -2.80 -15.88
CA SER A 119 12.62 -1.64 -15.43
C SER A 119 11.39 -1.42 -16.31
N PRO A 120 10.20 -1.12 -15.76
CA PRO A 120 9.05 -0.77 -16.58
C PRO A 120 9.29 0.55 -17.32
N PRO A 121 8.72 0.75 -18.51
CA PRO A 121 8.93 1.95 -19.33
C PRO A 121 8.07 3.12 -18.84
N ILE A 122 8.19 3.47 -17.56
CA ILE A 122 7.48 4.56 -16.90
C ILE A 122 8.48 5.48 -16.19
N VAL A 123 8.10 6.75 -16.05
CA VAL A 123 8.84 7.74 -15.27
C VAL A 123 7.89 8.38 -14.26
N VAL A 124 8.27 8.40 -12.98
CA VAL A 124 7.45 8.79 -11.84
C VAL A 124 8.13 9.84 -10.98
N ASP A 125 7.35 10.61 -10.21
CA ASP A 125 7.86 11.64 -9.29
C ASP A 125 8.42 11.03 -8.00
N ALA A 126 7.96 9.83 -7.65
CA ALA A 126 8.42 9.12 -6.48
C ALA A 126 8.23 7.60 -6.61
N VAL A 127 9.09 6.87 -5.92
CA VAL A 127 8.96 5.43 -5.70
C VAL A 127 8.91 5.20 -4.19
N TYR A 128 8.09 4.25 -3.75
CA TYR A 128 8.19 3.71 -2.40
C TYR A 128 8.17 2.18 -2.41
N MET A 129 8.83 1.59 -1.42
CA MET A 129 8.78 0.16 -1.14
C MET A 129 8.73 -0.05 0.37
N VAL A 130 7.92 -1.00 0.81
CA VAL A 130 7.73 -1.30 2.23
C VAL A 130 7.96 -2.78 2.43
N ASP A 131 9.01 -3.12 3.18
CA ASP A 131 9.42 -4.48 3.48
C ASP A 131 9.60 -5.33 2.19
N VAL A 132 10.56 -4.89 1.35
CA VAL A 132 10.85 -5.52 0.04
C VAL A 132 12.34 -5.81 -0.11
N LEU A 133 13.19 -4.82 0.17
CA LEU A 133 14.63 -4.91 -0.11
C LEU A 133 15.30 -6.08 0.64
N GLU A 134 14.83 -6.41 1.83
CA GLU A 134 15.32 -7.53 2.65
C GLU A 134 15.04 -8.92 2.08
N HIS A 135 14.22 -9.00 1.03
CA HIS A 135 13.88 -10.22 0.31
C HIS A 135 14.66 -10.37 -1.00
N ILE A 136 15.45 -9.36 -1.39
CA ILE A 136 16.25 -9.37 -2.61
C ILE A 136 17.64 -9.92 -2.31
N GLU A 137 18.15 -10.85 -3.12
CA GLU A 137 19.47 -11.40 -2.86
C GLU A 137 20.54 -10.31 -2.92
N PRO A 138 21.57 -10.34 -2.04
CA PRO A 138 22.63 -9.32 -2.04
C PRO A 138 23.30 -9.11 -3.40
N ALA A 139 23.43 -10.19 -4.20
CA ALA A 139 23.99 -10.14 -5.55
C ALA A 139 23.10 -9.43 -6.58
N ARG A 140 21.82 -9.21 -6.28
CA ARG A 140 20.80 -8.60 -7.14
C ARG A 140 20.43 -7.18 -6.71
N GLU A 141 20.67 -6.80 -5.45
CA GLU A 141 20.29 -5.48 -4.90
C GLU A 141 20.72 -4.30 -5.78
N GLU A 142 21.95 -4.29 -6.29
CA GLU A 142 22.44 -3.19 -7.12
C GLU A 142 21.64 -3.06 -8.42
N LEU A 143 21.35 -4.19 -9.08
CA LEU A 143 20.55 -4.20 -10.30
C LEU A 143 19.10 -3.81 -10.03
N PHE A 144 18.53 -4.34 -8.96
CA PHE A 144 17.18 -4.03 -8.49
C PHE A 144 17.01 -2.52 -8.25
N LEU A 145 17.92 -1.91 -7.48
CA LEU A 145 17.92 -0.47 -7.23
C LEU A 145 18.15 0.33 -8.52
N LYS A 146 19.06 -0.09 -9.41
CA LYS A 146 19.24 0.58 -10.72
C LYS A 146 17.96 0.58 -11.55
N ASN A 147 17.24 -0.54 -11.59
CA ASN A 147 15.97 -0.64 -12.33
C ASN A 147 14.90 0.28 -11.73
N ILE A 148 14.86 0.43 -10.41
CA ILE A 148 13.97 1.39 -9.74
C ILE A 148 14.36 2.84 -10.06
N LEU A 149 15.64 3.18 -9.96
CA LEU A 149 16.13 4.54 -10.19
C LEU A 149 15.92 5.01 -11.64
N ARG A 150 15.93 4.09 -12.62
CA ARG A 150 15.57 4.40 -14.02
C ARG A 150 14.14 4.90 -14.20
N CYS A 151 13.25 4.54 -13.29
CA CYS A 151 11.87 5.00 -13.30
C CYS A 151 11.69 6.35 -12.63
N LEU A 152 12.71 6.92 -11.97
CA LEU A 152 12.60 8.20 -11.30
C LEU A 152 12.94 9.37 -12.22
N LYS A 153 12.21 10.47 -12.06
CA LYS A 153 12.66 11.78 -12.56
C LYS A 153 13.99 12.19 -11.89
N PRO A 154 14.78 13.09 -12.49
CA PRO A 154 16.03 13.57 -11.90
C PRO A 154 15.92 14.13 -10.48
N ASP A 155 14.77 14.72 -10.13
CA ASP A 155 14.43 15.26 -8.81
C ASP A 155 13.43 14.37 -8.03
N GLY A 156 13.27 13.13 -8.49
CA GLY A 156 12.39 12.15 -7.88
C GLY A 156 12.91 11.65 -6.55
N ILE A 157 12.01 11.13 -5.72
CA ILE A 157 12.35 10.59 -4.39
C ILE A 157 12.11 9.09 -4.33
N LEU A 158 12.98 8.39 -3.60
CA LEU A 158 12.80 6.98 -3.22
C LEU A 158 12.58 6.91 -1.70
N ILE A 159 11.51 6.24 -1.28
CA ILE A 159 11.24 5.92 0.12
C ILE A 159 11.39 4.41 0.31
N ASN A 160 12.33 3.98 1.15
CA ASN A 160 12.53 2.58 1.48
C ASN A 160 12.18 2.33 2.95
N GLY A 161 11.23 1.42 3.21
CA GLY A 161 11.00 0.84 4.52
C GLY A 161 11.59 -0.56 4.56
N THR A 162 12.44 -0.83 5.55
CA THR A 162 13.04 -2.16 5.76
C THR A 162 13.13 -2.44 7.27
N PRO A 163 13.09 -3.71 7.70
CA PRO A 163 13.23 -4.11 9.08
C PRO A 163 14.49 -3.55 9.75
N ASN A 164 14.36 -3.20 11.02
CA ASN A 164 15.48 -2.77 11.84
C ASN A 164 16.10 -3.98 12.54
N LEU A 165 17.42 -4.14 12.43
CA LEU A 165 18.19 -5.20 13.09
C LEU A 165 17.90 -5.29 14.60
N THR A 166 17.77 -4.16 15.30
CA THR A 166 17.50 -4.19 16.75
C THR A 166 16.08 -4.65 17.10
N ALA A 167 15.15 -4.60 16.14
CA ALA A 167 13.79 -5.11 16.29
C ALA A 167 13.67 -6.59 15.89
N ALA A 168 14.72 -7.21 15.32
CA ALA A 168 14.70 -8.60 14.86
C ALA A 168 14.37 -9.60 15.98
N ALA A 169 14.70 -9.28 17.24
CA ALA A 169 14.35 -10.09 18.41
C ALA A 169 12.82 -10.23 18.63
N HIS A 170 12.01 -9.40 17.97
CA HIS A 170 10.55 -9.42 18.05
C HIS A 170 9.89 -9.88 16.74
N ALA A 171 10.67 -10.33 15.75
CA ALA A 171 10.15 -10.82 14.48
C ALA A 171 9.43 -12.18 14.65
N SER A 172 8.35 -12.37 13.90
CA SER A 172 7.68 -13.68 13.85
C SER A 172 8.56 -14.72 13.15
N PRO A 173 8.38 -16.02 13.43
CA PRO A 173 9.12 -17.08 12.75
C PRO A 173 9.00 -16.99 11.22
N GLN A 174 7.83 -16.62 10.70
CA GLN A 174 7.59 -16.46 9.26
C GLN A 174 8.41 -15.31 8.67
N SER A 175 8.50 -14.17 9.37
CA SER A 175 9.28 -13.02 8.94
C SER A 175 10.78 -13.34 8.89
N GLN A 176 11.30 -14.12 9.85
CA GLN A 176 12.71 -14.53 9.86
C GLN A 176 13.12 -15.40 8.67
N VAL A 177 12.20 -16.20 8.12
CA VAL A 177 12.52 -17.07 6.97
C VAL A 177 12.63 -16.27 5.67
N GLN A 178 11.92 -15.15 5.58
CA GLN A 178 11.85 -14.36 4.35
C GLN A 178 12.94 -13.27 4.30
N HIS A 179 13.48 -12.80 5.43
CA HIS A 179 14.57 -11.82 5.45
C HIS A 179 15.91 -12.53 5.20
N ILE A 180 16.54 -12.28 4.04
CA ILE A 180 17.76 -12.97 3.61
C ILE A 180 19.03 -12.11 3.75
N ASN A 181 18.87 -10.86 4.18
CA ASN A 181 19.94 -9.85 4.34
C ASN A 181 20.36 -9.66 5.81
#